data_AF-A0A536WM67-F1
#
_entry.id   AF-A0A536WM67-F1
#
_cell.length_a   1.000
_cell.length_b   1.000
_cell.length_c   1.000
_cell.angle_alpha   90.00
_cell.angle_beta   90.00
_cell.angle_gamma   90.00
#
_symmetry.space_group_name_H-M   'P 1'
#
loop_
_entity.id
_entity.type
_entity.pdbx_description
1 polymer ?
#
loop_
_entity_poly.entity_id
_entity_poly.type
_entity_poly.pdbx_seq_one_letter_code
_entity_poly.pdbx_strand_id
1 'polypeptide(L)'
;ELNGASLVEVERRGLPENNRAVLVNGVEAGTPAFQHGVRPGDLIIGVNQRRVTTVPELGKALRASGRVALNVVRGDFLLTIQLR
;
A
#
# COMPACT_ATOMS: atom_id res chain seq x y z
N GLU A 1 1.70 -2.09 11.56
CA GLU A 1 2.16 -2.44 10.20
C GLU A 1 2.68 -1.26 9.38
N LEU A 2 1.86 -0.26 8.99
CA LEU A 2 2.33 0.86 8.14
C LEU A 2 2.59 2.19 8.88
N ASN A 3 2.94 2.12 10.17
CA ASN A 3 3.24 3.33 10.95
C ASN A 3 4.43 4.07 10.33
N GLY A 4 4.34 5.41 10.26
CA GLY A 4 5.37 6.26 9.65
C GLY A 4 5.19 6.52 8.14
N ALA A 5 4.16 5.96 7.50
CA ALA A 5 3.80 6.27 6.12
C ALA A 5 2.73 7.36 6.04
N SER A 6 2.93 8.34 5.15
CA SER A 6 1.91 9.30 4.71
C SER A 6 1.21 8.73 3.48
N LEU A 7 -0.12 8.61 3.57
CA LEU A 7 -0.96 7.97 2.56
C LEU A 7 -1.95 8.97 1.98
N VAL A 8 -2.12 8.94 0.65
CA VAL A 8 -3.05 9.81 -0.08
C VAL A 8 -3.81 8.97 -1.09
N GLU A 9 -5.10 9.23 -1.28
CA GLU A 9 -5.91 8.56 -2.32
C GLU A 9 -5.67 9.24 -3.66
N VAL A 10 -5.44 8.44 -4.70
CA VAL A 10 -5.15 8.95 -6.05
C VAL A 10 -5.92 8.21 -7.11
N GLU A 11 -6.21 8.92 -8.20
CA GLU A 11 -6.73 8.34 -9.42
C GLU A 11 -5.60 8.21 -10.47
N ARG A 12 -5.26 6.98 -10.86
CA ARG A 12 -4.29 6.67 -11.92
C ARG A 12 -4.96 5.81 -12.99
N ARG A 13 -5.02 6.35 -14.20
CA ARG A 13 -5.49 5.64 -15.39
C ARG A 13 -4.58 4.43 -15.67
N GLY A 14 -5.18 3.28 -15.92
CA GLY A 14 -4.45 2.03 -16.19
C GLY A 14 -4.25 1.15 -14.96
N LEU A 15 -4.78 1.54 -13.80
CA LEU A 15 -4.94 0.63 -12.68
C LEU A 15 -6.16 -0.27 -12.90
N PRO A 16 -6.10 -1.54 -12.48
CA PRO A 16 -7.24 -2.45 -12.63
C PRO A 16 -8.41 -1.96 -11.76
N GLU A 17 -9.62 -1.90 -12.32
CA GLU A 17 -10.90 -1.52 -11.72
C GLU A 17 -10.92 -0.17 -10.96
N ASN A 18 -11.65 0.80 -11.52
CA ASN A 18 -11.93 2.14 -10.96
C ASN A 18 -10.76 3.14 -10.91
N ASN A 19 -9.61 2.84 -11.53
CA ASN A 19 -8.47 3.76 -11.63
C ASN A 19 -8.01 4.34 -10.28
N ARG A 20 -8.31 3.72 -9.13
CA ARG A 20 -8.04 4.25 -7.79
C ARG A 20 -7.01 3.40 -7.06
N ALA A 21 -6.16 4.06 -6.30
CA ALA A 21 -5.18 3.44 -5.41
C ALA A 21 -4.85 4.35 -4.23
N VAL A 22 -4.16 3.79 -3.25
CA VAL A 22 -3.56 4.55 -2.16
C VAL A 22 -2.09 4.78 -2.46
N LEU A 23 -1.72 6.03 -2.72
CA LEU A 23 -0.34 6.46 -2.90
C LEU A 23 0.36 6.60 -1.55
N VAL A 24 1.55 6.03 -1.45
CA VAL A 24 2.51 6.35 -0.41
C VAL A 24 3.21 7.66 -0.79
N ASN A 25 2.80 8.76 -0.18
CA ASN A 25 3.36 10.08 -0.43
C ASN A 25 4.71 10.28 0.28
N GLY A 26 4.88 9.65 1.45
CA GLY A 26 6.10 9.76 2.24
C GLY A 26 6.25 8.59 3.20
N VAL A 27 7.49 8.29 3.58
CA VAL A 27 7.81 7.27 4.59
C VAL A 27 8.95 7.80 5.45
N GLU A 28 8.73 7.85 6.76
CA GLU A 28 9.74 8.28 7.72
C GLU A 28 10.78 7.17 7.97
N ALA A 29 12.06 7.52 7.99
CA ALA A 29 13.16 6.57 8.19
C ALA A 29 13.09 5.91 9.57
N GLY A 30 13.47 4.63 9.64
CA GLY A 30 13.47 3.86 10.90
C GLY A 30 12.09 3.38 11.36
N THR A 31 11.00 3.82 10.73
CA THR A 31 9.63 3.37 11.06
C THR A 31 9.31 1.98 10.51
N PRO A 32 8.28 1.29 11.02
CA PRO A 32 7.87 -0.02 10.50
C PRO A 32 7.62 -0.02 8.99
N ALA A 33 6.95 1.02 8.45
CA ALA A 33 6.75 1.13 7.00
C ALA A 33 8.07 1.16 6.23
N PHE A 34 9.07 1.89 6.73
CA PHE A 34 10.40 1.92 6.14
C PHE A 34 11.10 0.57 6.20
N GLN A 35 11.05 -0.10 7.35
CA GLN A 35 11.68 -1.41 7.59
C GLN A 35 11.09 -2.50 6.69
N HIS A 36 9.78 -2.48 6.45
CA HIS A 36 9.12 -3.40 5.53
C HIS A 36 9.44 -3.13 4.05
N GLY A 37 10.14 -2.05 3.72
CA GLY A 37 10.52 -1.75 2.34
C GLY A 37 9.48 -0.95 1.55
N VAL A 38 8.49 -0.36 2.24
CA VAL A 38 7.55 0.60 1.65
C VAL A 38 8.32 1.89 1.35
N ARG A 39 8.06 2.48 0.17
CA ARG A 39 8.77 3.66 -0.30
C ARG A 39 7.80 4.70 -0.86
N PRO A 40 8.17 5.99 -0.83
CA PRO A 40 7.41 7.03 -1.53
C PRO A 40 7.27 6.69 -3.02
N GLY A 41 6.08 6.93 -3.58
CA GLY A 41 5.74 6.56 -4.95
C GLY A 41 5.12 5.17 -5.10
N ASP A 42 5.09 4.35 -4.04
CA ASP A 42 4.36 3.08 -4.06
C ASP A 42 2.85 3.35 -4.16
N LEU A 43 2.21 2.71 -5.13
CA LEU A 43 0.76 2.69 -5.26
C LEU A 43 0.21 1.39 -4.72
N ILE A 44 -0.40 1.45 -3.55
CA ILE A 44 -1.05 0.31 -2.93
C ILE A 44 -2.37 0.05 -3.64
N ILE A 45 -2.46 -1.11 -4.28
CA ILE A 45 -3.62 -1.57 -5.05
C ILE A 45 -4.38 -2.70 -4.34
N GLY A 46 -3.79 -3.28 -3.29
CA GLY A 46 -4.42 -4.34 -2.52
C GLY A 46 -3.60 -4.82 -1.34
N VAL A 47 -4.27 -5.63 -0.52
CA VAL A 47 -3.71 -6.34 0.63
C VAL A 47 -4.18 -7.79 0.56
N ASN A 48 -3.25 -8.74 0.57
CA ASN A 48 -3.52 -10.15 0.37
C ASN A 48 -4.32 -10.37 -0.93
N GLN A 49 -5.47 -11.06 -0.83
CA GLN A 49 -6.38 -11.29 -1.94
C GLN A 49 -7.50 -10.24 -2.02
N ARG A 50 -7.37 -9.13 -1.28
CA ARG A 50 -8.38 -8.07 -1.20
C ARG A 50 -7.88 -6.78 -1.87
N ARG A 51 -8.62 -6.30 -2.86
CA ARG A 51 -8.40 -4.99 -3.49
C ARG A 51 -8.62 -3.86 -2.47
N VAL A 52 -7.83 -2.81 -2.58
CA VAL A 52 -7.94 -1.61 -1.75
C VAL A 52 -7.87 -0.38 -2.64
N THR A 53 -8.84 0.52 -2.48
CA THR A 53 -8.92 1.76 -3.27
C THR A 53 -8.86 3.01 -2.42
N THR A 54 -9.06 2.89 -1.11
CA THR A 54 -9.13 4.01 -0.15
C THR A 54 -8.28 3.75 1.10
N VAL A 55 -7.89 4.82 1.80
CA VAL A 55 -7.10 4.71 3.05
C VAL A 55 -7.89 4.00 4.16
N PRO A 56 -9.20 4.24 4.36
CA PRO A 56 -9.99 3.49 5.34
C PRO A 56 -10.07 1.99 5.03
N GLU A 57 -10.20 1.61 3.76
CA GLU A 57 -10.17 0.20 3.34
C GLU A 57 -8.83 -0.45 3.63
N LEU A 58 -7.73 0.26 3.34
CA LEU A 58 -6.38 -0.20 3.64
C LEU A 58 -6.23 -0.46 5.13
N GLY A 59 -6.62 0.51 5.97
CA GLY A 59 -6.54 0.39 7.41
C GLY A 59 -7.39 -0.77 7.96
N LYS A 60 -8.53 -1.08 7.34
CA LYS A 60 -9.33 -2.27 7.70
C LYS A 60 -8.63 -3.56 7.29
N ALA A 61 -8.08 -3.62 6.08
CA ALA A 61 -7.41 -4.80 5.55
C ALA A 61 -6.12 -5.15 6.32
N LEU A 62 -5.37 -4.15 6.77
CA LEU A 62 -4.16 -4.34 7.59
C LEU A 62 -4.44 -4.83 9.01
N ARG A 63 -5.64 -4.59 9.53
CA ARG A 63 -6.07 -5.07 10.86
C ARG A 63 -6.55 -6.52 10.83
N ALA A 64 -6.73 -7.11 9.64
CA ALA A 64 -7.06 -8.51 9.53
C ALA A 64 -5.90 -9.35 10.11
N SER A 65 -6.24 -10.35 10.93
CA SER A 65 -5.25 -11.18 11.61
C SER A 65 -4.45 -12.03 10.61
N GLY A 66 -3.15 -12.18 10.88
CA GLY A 66 -2.26 -13.06 10.13
C GLY A 66 -1.17 -12.33 9.35
N ARG A 67 -0.55 -13.05 8.40
CA ARG A 67 0.48 -12.50 7.51
C ARG A 67 -0.17 -11.54 6.52
N VAL A 68 0.43 -10.36 6.36
CA VAL A 68 -0.10 -9.32 5.48
C VAL A 68 0.85 -9.14 4.31
N ALA A 69 0.34 -9.33 3.09
CA ALA A 69 1.04 -9.10 1.84
C ALA A 69 0.47 -7.86 1.16
N LEU A 70 1.23 -6.78 1.11
CA LEU A 70 0.86 -5.55 0.43
C LEU A 70 1.17 -5.66 -1.06
N ASN A 71 0.17 -5.49 -1.92
CA ASN A 71 0.37 -5.46 -3.37
C ASN A 71 0.51 -3.99 -3.80
N VAL A 72 1.68 -3.66 -4.34
CA VAL A 72 2.02 -2.30 -4.75
C VAL A 72 2.47 -2.23 -6.19
N VAL A 73 2.19 -1.11 -6.84
CA VAL A 73 2.78 -0.74 -8.13
C VAL A 73 3.85 0.31 -7.88
N ARG A 74 5.08 0.01 -8.27
CA ARG A 74 6.23 0.92 -8.20
C ARG A 74 6.75 1.17 -9.60
N GLY A 75 6.45 2.36 -10.13
CA GLY A 75 6.64 2.64 -11.56
C GLY A 75 5.75 1.73 -12.41
N ASP A 76 6.38 0.80 -13.12
CA ASP A 76 5.76 -0.19 -14.00
C ASP A 76 5.79 -1.62 -13.42
N PHE A 77 6.41 -1.80 -12.26
CA PHE A 77 6.53 -3.10 -11.63
C PHE A 77 5.44 -3.31 -10.58
N LEU A 78 4.81 -4.48 -10.62
CA LEU A 78 3.94 -4.96 -9.55
C LEU A 78 4.79 -5.76 -8.55
N LEU A 79 4.81 -5.29 -7.31
CA LEU A 79 5.59 -5.86 -6.21
C LEU A 79 4.65 -6.31 -5.09
N THR A 80 5.08 -7.33 -4.37
CA THR A 80 4.42 -7.76 -3.14
C THR A 80 5.36 -7.56 -1.95
N ILE A 81 4.95 -6.74 -0.99
CA ILE A 81 5.70 -6.47 0.23
C ILE A 81 5.09 -7.26 1.38
N GLN A 82 5.87 -8.14 2.01
CA GLN A 82 5.42 -8.93 3.15
C GLN A 82 5.65 -8.14 4.45
N LEU A 83 4.57 -7.84 5.17
CA LEU A 83 4.62 -7.29 6.52
C LEU A 83 4.66 -8.48 7.50
N ARG A 84 5.65 -8.48 8.40
CA ARG A 84 5.95 -9.59 9.31
C ARG A 84 6.08 -9.07 10.74
#